data_AF-A0A4R5DYA6-F1
#
_entry.id   AF-A0A4R5DYA6-F1
#
_cell.length_a   1.000
_cell.length_b   1.000
_cell.length_c   1.000
_cell.angle_alpha   90.00
_cell.angle_beta   90.00
_cell.angle_gamma   90.00
#
_symmetry.space_group_name_H-M   'P 1'
#
loop_
_entity.id
_entity.type
_entity.pdbx_description
1 polymer ?
#
loop_
_entity_poly.entity_id
_entity_poly.type
_entity_poly.pdbx_seq_one_letter_code
_entity_poly.pdbx_strand_id
1 'polypeptide(L)'
;MYFFDLPGFHPVSGIDTEDQGQHPYIHFKNSVFEREDINYCNSHFPFKKLVFRSGETLFVSEKNLIEVFQYNPVFKDDLLIDHSHPISAEQLDIIKHNFSSGYSAGCSDFPREIHSTINLVDGVMKEKKLGDFIEFCGDHLFFEGFATPKCLYALGFIQAYLLKAFGEYRNLIQSLDNSIPVVKVEEWTSEDEIEEAIFLEVIQEDELPEQELDEEVANEPDVTHDLPLFSPTDEVEKATFDKIPLDYPVDEIISLWMILLEVWKCRPVNSIQVFFEPEEVLELLGCMFDDSKKKGMLPQSEYKFYNLPPGKYERILNLLMHVTYKLNTDRNNINLERYCEALIGTFSCYSKTKVASLKSNINKERGNIIQSIKSLPDESYKNEFLKVLGKINEYAI
;
A
#
# COMPACT_ATOMS: atom_id res chain seq x y z
N MET A 1 11.41 9.38 6.18
CA MET A 1 10.66 10.63 6.38
C MET A 1 9.43 10.57 5.52
N TYR A 2 8.30 11.06 6.02
CA TYR A 2 7.01 10.97 5.35
C TYR A 2 6.62 12.34 4.78
N PHE A 3 5.70 12.38 3.80
CA PHE A 3 5.12 13.61 3.25
C PHE A 3 6.11 14.57 2.58
N PHE A 4 7.13 14.07 1.87
CA PHE A 4 8.12 14.91 1.19
C PHE A 4 7.51 15.85 0.13
N ASP A 5 6.46 15.39 -0.55
CA ASP A 5 5.81 16.13 -1.62
C ASP A 5 4.51 16.82 -1.18
N LEU A 6 4.19 16.80 0.12
CA LEU A 6 2.95 17.39 0.64
C LEU A 6 3.04 18.92 0.63
N PRO A 7 2.16 19.63 -0.13
CA PRO A 7 2.22 21.08 -0.19
C PRO A 7 1.96 21.72 1.18
N GLY A 8 2.83 22.67 1.57
CA GLY A 8 2.70 23.36 2.86
C GLY A 8 3.15 22.53 4.05
N PHE A 9 3.96 21.49 3.82
CA PHE A 9 4.57 20.67 4.86
C PHE A 9 6.06 20.46 4.59
N HIS A 10 6.87 20.59 5.62
CA HIS A 10 8.28 20.26 5.60
C HIS A 10 8.55 19.13 6.60
N PRO A 11 9.15 17.99 6.18
CA PRO A 11 9.31 16.81 7.05
C PRO A 11 10.08 17.01 8.36
N VAL A 12 10.85 18.10 8.48
CA VAL A 12 11.61 18.46 9.69
C VAL A 12 10.98 19.62 10.44
N SER A 13 10.33 20.54 9.73
CA SER A 13 9.84 21.80 10.30
C SER A 13 8.33 21.79 10.53
N GLY A 14 7.64 20.75 10.06
CA GLY A 14 6.21 20.56 10.16
C GLY A 14 5.43 21.39 9.16
N ILE A 15 4.23 21.80 9.57
CA ILE A 15 3.33 22.56 8.71
C ILE A 15 3.88 23.96 8.50
N ASP A 16 3.93 24.38 7.24
CA ASP A 16 4.30 25.74 6.86
C ASP A 16 3.18 26.71 7.23
N THR A 17 3.45 27.52 8.25
CA THR A 17 2.59 28.61 8.72
C THR A 17 3.05 29.97 8.21
N GLU A 18 4.11 30.04 7.39
CA GLU A 18 4.57 31.30 6.81
C GLU A 18 3.57 31.80 5.76
N ASP A 19 2.93 32.92 6.10
CA ASP A 19 1.84 33.46 5.30
C ASP A 19 2.06 34.93 4.88
N GLN A 20 3.13 35.58 5.36
CA GLN A 20 3.39 37.01 5.11
C GLN A 20 2.17 37.94 5.39
N GLY A 21 1.18 37.48 6.16
CA GLY A 21 -0.06 38.20 6.47
C GLY A 21 -1.13 38.20 5.36
N GLN A 22 -1.12 37.22 4.45
CA GLN A 22 -2.07 37.14 3.34
C GLN A 22 -3.38 36.39 3.67
N HIS A 23 -3.39 35.60 4.74
CA HIS A 23 -4.47 34.72 5.16
C HIS A 23 -4.81 34.94 6.64
N PRO A 24 -6.06 34.63 7.04
CA PRO A 24 -6.55 34.96 8.37
C PRO A 24 -5.89 34.09 9.45
N TYR A 25 -5.50 34.73 10.55
CA TYR A 25 -5.19 34.06 11.81
C TYR A 25 -6.45 33.99 12.67
N ILE A 26 -6.80 32.80 13.14
CA ILE A 26 -8.01 32.55 13.88
C ILE A 26 -7.67 32.19 15.31
N HIS A 27 -8.44 32.69 16.26
CA HIS A 27 -8.31 32.29 17.66
C HIS A 27 -9.61 32.57 18.41
N PHE A 28 -9.77 31.93 19.57
CA PHE A 28 -10.87 32.26 20.47
C PHE A 28 -10.51 33.47 21.35
N LYS A 29 -11.51 34.27 21.70
CA LYS A 29 -11.33 35.56 22.41
C LYS A 29 -10.59 35.44 23.75
N ASN A 30 -10.79 34.33 24.47
CA ASN A 30 -10.24 34.11 25.82
C ASN A 30 -9.47 32.79 25.95
N SER A 31 -9.10 32.15 24.84
CA SER A 31 -8.32 30.92 24.86
C SER A 31 -7.32 30.87 23.72
N VAL A 32 -6.24 30.15 23.98
CA VAL A 32 -5.21 29.84 23.00
C VAL A 32 -5.41 28.39 22.56
N PHE A 33 -5.07 28.08 21.32
CA PHE A 33 -5.04 26.69 20.87
C PHE A 33 -3.90 25.96 21.56
N GLU A 34 -4.23 24.84 22.21
CA GLU A 34 -3.29 24.04 22.98
C GLU A 34 -3.05 22.72 22.27
N ARG A 35 -1.80 22.26 22.28
CA ARG A 35 -1.47 20.93 21.80
C ARG A 35 -1.95 19.89 22.80
N GLU A 36 -2.68 18.90 22.32
CA GLU A 36 -3.10 17.75 23.12
C GLU A 36 -2.17 16.57 22.84
N ASP A 37 -1.68 15.94 23.91
CA ASP A 37 -0.87 14.73 23.81
C ASP A 37 -1.79 13.50 23.78
N ILE A 38 -2.07 13.00 22.58
CA ILE A 38 -2.96 11.87 22.37
C ILE A 38 -2.11 10.61 22.16
N ASN A 39 -2.18 9.67 23.11
CA ASN A 39 -1.63 8.34 22.90
C ASN A 39 -2.56 7.51 22.00
N TYR A 40 -2.38 7.63 20.69
CA TYR A 40 -3.18 6.94 19.69
C TYR A 40 -3.10 5.42 19.83
N CYS A 41 -1.92 4.84 20.04
CA CYS A 41 -1.73 3.38 20.13
C CYS A 41 -2.50 2.73 21.29
N ASN A 42 -2.66 3.44 22.41
CA ASN A 42 -3.40 2.96 23.59
C ASN A 42 -4.90 3.35 23.60
N SER A 43 -5.33 4.20 22.66
CA SER A 43 -6.71 4.72 22.64
C SER A 43 -7.66 3.85 21.82
N HIS A 44 -8.82 3.46 22.37
CA HIS A 44 -9.78 2.59 21.67
C HIS A 44 -10.24 3.16 20.31
N PHE A 45 -10.60 4.46 20.27
CA PHE A 45 -10.89 5.19 19.04
C PHE A 45 -10.83 6.71 19.32
N PRO A 46 -9.69 7.39 19.06
CA PRO A 46 -9.48 8.79 19.44
C PRO A 46 -10.04 9.82 18.43
N PHE A 47 -10.96 9.41 17.53
CA PHE A 47 -11.48 10.29 16.49
C PHE A 47 -12.94 10.65 16.71
N LYS A 48 -13.27 11.92 16.49
CA LYS A 48 -14.64 12.44 16.53
C LYS A 48 -15.20 12.50 15.11
N LYS A 49 -16.38 11.92 14.93
CA LYS A 49 -17.15 12.04 13.69
C LYS A 49 -17.72 13.45 13.55
N LEU A 50 -17.40 14.12 12.45
CA LEU A 50 -17.94 15.41 12.06
C LEU A 50 -18.72 15.26 10.76
N VAL A 51 -19.83 15.98 10.65
CA VAL A 51 -20.68 16.01 9.45
C VAL A 51 -20.79 17.46 9.00
N PHE A 52 -20.31 17.76 7.80
CA PHE A 52 -20.38 19.08 7.22
C PHE A 52 -21.69 19.28 6.47
N ARG A 53 -22.05 20.55 6.20
CA ARG A 53 -23.31 20.90 5.51
C ARG A 53 -23.38 20.34 4.09
N SER A 54 -22.23 20.07 3.47
CA SER A 54 -22.08 19.38 2.19
C SER A 54 -22.52 17.91 2.23
N GLY A 55 -22.77 17.33 3.42
CA GLY A 55 -23.02 15.91 3.61
C GLY A 55 -21.75 15.08 3.81
N GLU A 56 -20.58 15.69 3.66
CA GLU A 56 -19.28 15.06 3.90
C GLU A 56 -19.15 14.66 5.37
N THR A 57 -18.65 13.44 5.60
CA THR A 57 -18.40 12.90 6.93
C THR A 57 -16.91 12.66 7.10
N LEU A 58 -16.31 13.28 8.11
CA LEU A 58 -14.89 13.17 8.42
C LEU A 58 -14.70 12.68 9.86
N PHE A 59 -13.58 12.01 10.12
CA PHE A 59 -13.15 11.66 11.47
C PHE A 59 -11.90 12.46 11.82
N VAL A 60 -12.00 13.27 12.87
CA VAL A 60 -10.94 14.23 13.28
C VAL A 60 -10.55 13.94 14.72
N SER A 61 -9.26 13.90 15.03
CA SER A 61 -8.73 13.70 16.38
C SER A 61 -8.22 14.99 17.01
N GLU A 62 -7.79 15.96 16.20
CA GLU A 62 -7.23 17.23 16.71
C GLU A 62 -8.31 18.12 17.33
N LYS A 63 -8.13 18.46 18.61
CA LYS A 63 -9.13 19.15 19.45
C LYS A 63 -9.49 20.54 18.95
N ASN A 64 -8.52 21.34 18.54
CA ASN A 64 -8.74 22.72 18.14
C ASN A 64 -9.58 22.79 16.85
N LEU A 65 -9.28 21.94 15.87
CA LEU A 65 -10.07 21.76 14.64
C LEU A 65 -11.47 21.25 14.94
N ILE A 66 -11.63 20.32 15.89
CA ILE A 66 -12.97 19.89 16.34
C ILE A 66 -13.78 21.08 16.86
N GLU A 67 -13.21 21.91 17.73
CA GLU A 67 -13.88 23.08 18.29
C GLU A 67 -14.24 24.11 17.21
N VAL A 68 -13.31 24.39 16.29
CA VAL A 68 -13.53 25.29 15.15
C VAL A 68 -14.61 24.75 14.22
N PHE A 69 -14.59 23.46 13.87
CA PHE A 69 -15.54 22.91 12.91
C PHE A 69 -16.96 22.76 13.47
N GLN A 70 -17.09 22.57 14.79
CA GLN A 70 -18.37 22.57 15.48
C GLN A 70 -18.87 23.98 15.83
N TYR A 71 -18.05 25.00 15.60
CA TYR A 71 -18.43 26.38 15.82
C TYR A 71 -19.65 26.78 14.97
N ASN A 72 -20.54 27.56 15.58
CA ASN A 72 -21.67 28.14 14.88
C ASN A 72 -21.68 29.67 15.06
N PRO A 73 -21.26 30.43 14.02
CA PRO A 73 -21.15 31.88 14.10
C PRO A 73 -22.51 32.60 14.21
N VAL A 74 -23.63 31.87 14.08
CA VAL A 74 -24.98 32.43 14.31
C VAL A 74 -25.25 32.63 15.80
N PHE A 75 -24.68 31.79 16.66
CA PHE A 75 -24.99 31.77 18.10
C PHE A 75 -23.84 32.24 18.98
N LYS A 76 -22.65 32.43 18.41
CA LYS A 76 -21.42 32.78 19.12
C LYS A 76 -20.60 33.77 18.30
N ASP A 77 -19.86 34.65 18.97
CA ASP A 77 -19.01 35.70 18.39
C ASP A 77 -17.57 35.71 18.96
N ASP A 78 -17.21 34.66 19.69
CA ASP A 78 -15.94 34.47 20.39
C ASP A 78 -14.82 33.87 19.54
N LEU A 79 -15.08 33.36 18.34
CA LEU A 79 -14.06 32.92 17.38
C LEU A 79 -13.72 34.08 16.45
N LEU A 80 -12.52 34.62 16.59
CA LEU A 80 -12.09 35.88 15.96
C LEU A 80 -11.07 35.63 14.86
N ILE A 81 -11.11 36.47 13.84
CA ILE A 81 -10.11 36.66 12.80
C ILE A 81 -9.27 37.88 13.15
N ASP A 82 -7.94 37.72 13.10
CA ASP A 82 -6.94 38.77 13.28
C ASP A 82 -7.25 39.67 14.50
N HIS A 83 -7.65 39.04 15.61
CA HIS A 83 -7.97 39.68 16.89
C HIS A 83 -9.13 40.68 16.91
N SER A 84 -9.87 40.83 15.82
CA SER A 84 -10.73 42.00 15.64
C SER A 84 -12.16 41.69 15.21
N HIS A 85 -12.37 40.68 14.37
CA HIS A 85 -13.68 40.42 13.76
C HIS A 85 -14.14 38.98 14.01
N PRO A 86 -15.40 38.75 14.43
CA PRO A 86 -15.96 37.40 14.49
C PRO A 86 -15.91 36.72 13.11
N ILE A 87 -15.59 35.43 13.10
CA ILE A 87 -15.58 34.64 11.88
C ILE A 87 -16.98 34.55 11.26
N SER A 88 -17.09 34.77 9.95
CA SER A 88 -18.34 34.56 9.23
C SER A 88 -18.58 33.08 8.91
N ALA A 89 -19.83 32.71 8.65
CA ALA A 89 -20.17 31.36 8.20
C ALA A 89 -19.47 30.97 6.90
N GLU A 90 -19.34 31.90 5.96
CA GLU A 90 -18.67 31.69 4.67
C GLU A 90 -17.18 31.39 4.85
N GLN A 91 -16.48 32.16 5.69
CA GLN A 91 -15.08 31.90 6.01
C GLN A 91 -14.89 30.55 6.70
N LEU A 92 -15.77 30.20 7.64
CA LEU A 92 -15.72 28.89 8.29
C LEU A 92 -15.95 27.73 7.29
N ASP A 93 -16.84 27.91 6.32
CA ASP A 93 -17.09 26.92 5.28
C ASP A 93 -15.87 26.77 4.33
N ILE A 94 -15.15 27.86 4.01
CA ILE A 94 -13.88 27.81 3.25
C ILE A 94 -12.82 27.01 4.00
N ILE A 95 -12.66 27.23 5.30
CA ILE A 95 -11.69 26.51 6.13
C ILE A 95 -11.99 25.01 6.13
N LYS A 96 -13.27 24.65 6.35
CA LYS A 96 -13.75 23.27 6.31
C LYS A 96 -13.49 22.64 4.94
N HIS A 97 -13.71 23.38 3.86
CA HIS A 97 -13.49 22.89 2.50
C HIS A 97 -12.02 22.60 2.22
N ASN A 98 -11.09 23.49 2.60
CA ASN A 98 -9.66 23.27 2.40
C ASN A 98 -9.17 22.04 3.17
N PHE A 99 -9.62 21.88 4.42
CA PHE A 99 -9.33 20.68 5.21
C PHE A 99 -9.94 19.41 4.60
N SER A 100 -11.21 19.45 4.20
CA SER A 100 -11.91 18.32 3.58
C SER A 100 -11.24 17.87 2.28
N SER A 101 -10.74 18.82 1.48
CA SER A 101 -10.01 18.55 0.25
C SER A 101 -8.71 17.80 0.53
N GLY A 102 -7.93 18.26 1.52
CA GLY A 102 -6.71 17.57 1.98
C GLY A 102 -7.00 16.18 2.53
N TYR A 103 -8.05 16.05 3.34
CA TYR A 103 -8.48 14.77 3.90
C TYR A 103 -8.87 13.75 2.83
N SER A 104 -9.62 14.19 1.83
CA SER A 104 -10.05 13.34 0.71
C SER A 104 -8.86 12.89 -0.14
N ALA A 105 -7.93 13.80 -0.41
CA ALA A 105 -6.68 13.48 -1.08
C ALA A 105 -5.85 12.47 -0.27
N GLY A 106 -5.67 12.70 1.03
CA GLY A 106 -4.93 11.79 1.91
C GLY A 106 -5.57 10.40 2.00
N CYS A 107 -6.91 10.32 2.06
CA CYS A 107 -7.62 9.04 2.02
C CYS A 107 -7.39 8.25 0.72
N SER A 108 -7.23 8.96 -0.40
CA SER A 108 -7.01 8.38 -1.72
C SER A 108 -5.55 7.98 -1.94
N ASP A 109 -4.61 8.76 -1.39
CA ASP A 109 -3.17 8.57 -1.57
C ASP A 109 -2.52 7.63 -0.52
N PHE A 110 -3.15 7.43 0.65
CA PHE A 110 -2.65 6.53 1.70
C PHE A 110 -2.14 5.15 1.21
N PRO A 111 -2.80 4.47 0.25
CA PRO A 111 -2.31 3.20 -0.29
C PRO A 111 -0.93 3.31 -0.97
N ARG A 112 -0.56 4.48 -1.49
CA ARG A 112 0.62 4.69 -2.34
C ARG A 112 1.89 4.87 -1.52
N GLU A 113 1.88 5.73 -0.49
CA GLU A 113 3.12 6.07 0.24
C GLU A 113 3.47 5.09 1.37
N ILE A 114 2.46 4.56 2.07
CA ILE A 114 2.70 3.90 3.36
C ILE A 114 2.33 2.43 3.36
N HIS A 115 1.30 2.06 2.60
CA HIS A 115 0.85 0.67 2.57
C HIS A 115 1.89 -0.26 1.94
N SER A 116 2.67 0.21 0.96
CA SER A 116 3.80 -0.50 0.37
C SER A 116 4.96 -0.69 1.36
N THR A 117 5.34 0.36 2.09
CA THR A 117 6.48 0.38 3.03
C THR A 117 6.23 -0.41 4.32
N ILE A 118 4.99 -0.44 4.80
CA ILE A 118 4.62 -1.07 6.07
C ILE A 118 4.27 -2.56 5.93
N ASN A 119 3.73 -3.00 4.79
CA ASN A 119 3.36 -4.41 4.60
C ASN A 119 4.53 -5.33 4.17
N LEU A 120 5.70 -4.77 3.85
CA LEU A 120 6.90 -5.52 3.46
C LEU A 120 7.67 -6.13 4.64
N VAL A 121 7.20 -5.95 5.87
CA VAL A 121 7.93 -6.35 7.09
C VAL A 121 7.10 -7.31 7.93
N ASP A 122 7.77 -8.14 8.74
CA ASP A 122 7.13 -9.08 9.66
C ASP A 122 6.17 -8.38 10.65
N GLY A 123 5.35 -9.16 11.36
CA GLY A 123 4.31 -8.63 12.24
C GLY A 123 4.81 -7.67 13.34
N VAL A 124 5.97 -7.96 13.93
CA VAL A 124 6.54 -7.18 15.04
C VAL A 124 7.13 -5.86 14.54
N MET A 125 7.85 -5.92 13.41
CA MET A 125 8.38 -4.73 12.75
C MET A 125 7.28 -3.88 12.13
N LYS A 126 6.20 -4.49 11.66
CA LYS A 126 5.01 -3.79 11.15
C LYS A 126 4.31 -3.02 12.26
N GLU A 127 4.15 -3.62 13.44
CA GLU A 127 3.60 -2.94 14.63
C GLU A 127 4.43 -1.71 14.98
N LYS A 128 5.75 -1.87 15.14
CA LYS A 128 6.66 -0.77 15.45
C LYS A 128 6.60 0.35 14.42
N LYS A 129 6.70 0.02 13.13
CA LYS A 129 6.64 1.03 12.05
C LYS A 129 5.31 1.77 11.99
N LEU A 130 4.19 1.07 12.22
CA LEU A 130 2.87 1.70 12.31
C LEU A 130 2.78 2.61 13.53
N GLY A 131 3.30 2.16 14.69
CA GLY A 131 3.39 2.97 15.89
C GLY A 131 4.18 4.27 15.66
N ASP A 132 5.41 4.15 15.15
CA ASP A 132 6.28 5.29 14.83
C ASP A 132 5.61 6.25 13.83
N PHE A 133 4.88 5.71 12.84
CA PHE A 133 4.17 6.52 11.85
C PHE A 133 2.93 7.24 12.42
N ILE A 134 2.17 6.55 13.29
CA ILE A 134 1.03 7.14 14.00
C ILE A 134 1.50 8.27 14.91
N GLU A 135 2.60 8.06 15.64
CA GLU A 135 3.22 9.10 16.48
C GLU A 135 3.68 10.28 15.63
N PHE A 136 4.40 10.01 14.53
CA PHE A 136 4.82 11.06 13.60
C PHE A 136 3.64 11.88 13.06
N CYS A 137 2.53 11.25 12.71
CA CYS A 137 1.32 11.97 12.29
C CYS A 137 0.72 12.79 13.43
N GLY A 138 0.64 12.21 14.64
CA GLY A 138 0.15 12.90 15.83
C GLY A 138 0.96 14.16 16.15
N ASP A 139 2.28 14.06 16.10
CA ASP A 139 3.19 15.19 16.30
C ASP A 139 2.95 16.30 15.29
N HIS A 140 2.73 15.96 14.02
CA HIS A 140 2.58 16.96 12.96
C HIS A 140 1.13 17.44 12.76
N LEU A 141 0.17 16.87 13.48
CA LEU A 141 -1.24 17.24 13.41
C LEU A 141 -1.59 18.21 14.53
N PHE A 142 -1.18 19.48 14.37
CA PHE A 142 -1.51 20.54 15.32
C PHE A 142 -1.99 21.80 14.59
N PHE A 143 -3.15 22.31 14.97
CA PHE A 143 -3.71 23.54 14.42
C PHE A 143 -3.49 24.72 15.37
N GLU A 144 -2.60 25.63 14.97
CA GLU A 144 -2.21 26.82 15.75
C GLU A 144 -3.07 28.06 15.47
N GLY A 145 -4.06 27.97 14.58
CA GLY A 145 -4.91 29.10 14.19
C GLY A 145 -4.58 29.71 12.83
N PHE A 146 -3.47 29.33 12.20
CA PHE A 146 -3.15 29.74 10.82
C PHE A 146 -4.05 29.03 9.82
N ALA A 147 -5.04 29.74 9.28
CA ALA A 147 -6.04 29.17 8.38
C ALA A 147 -5.68 29.37 6.89
N THR A 148 -4.40 29.18 6.54
CA THR A 148 -3.98 29.21 5.14
C THR A 148 -4.53 27.97 4.40
N PRO A 149 -4.86 28.07 3.10
CA PRO A 149 -5.35 26.93 2.34
C PRO A 149 -4.38 25.73 2.36
N LYS A 150 -3.07 25.99 2.26
CA LYS A 150 -2.03 24.94 2.25
C LYS A 150 -1.90 24.26 3.62
N CYS A 151 -1.89 25.04 4.71
CA CYS A 151 -1.86 24.52 6.08
C CYS A 151 -3.06 23.60 6.34
N LEU A 152 -4.27 24.07 6.02
CA LEU A 152 -5.50 23.31 6.23
C LEU A 152 -5.54 22.04 5.36
N TYR A 153 -5.07 22.13 4.11
CA TYR A 153 -4.92 20.98 3.24
C TYR A 153 -3.95 19.94 3.85
N ALA A 154 -2.76 20.36 4.29
CA ALA A 154 -1.77 19.48 4.90
C ALA A 154 -2.31 18.81 6.19
N LEU A 155 -2.97 19.57 7.06
CA LEU A 155 -3.64 19.05 8.25
C LEU A 155 -4.70 18.00 7.91
N GLY A 156 -5.53 18.28 6.90
CA GLY A 156 -6.52 17.32 6.42
C GLY A 156 -5.87 16.04 5.91
N PHE A 157 -4.80 16.17 5.13
CA PHE A 157 -4.04 15.06 4.56
C PHE A 157 -3.42 14.18 5.65
N ILE A 158 -2.73 14.78 6.62
CA ILE A 158 -2.12 14.09 7.76
C ILE A 158 -3.20 13.42 8.62
N GLN A 159 -4.33 14.08 8.88
CA GLN A 159 -5.45 13.50 9.63
C GLN A 159 -5.99 12.22 8.97
N ALA A 160 -6.11 12.21 7.64
CA ALA A 160 -6.57 11.05 6.89
C ALA A 160 -5.57 9.89 7.01
N TYR A 161 -4.26 10.16 6.88
CA TYR A 161 -3.21 9.16 7.05
C TYR A 161 -3.19 8.57 8.46
N LEU A 162 -3.33 9.42 9.48
CA LEU A 162 -3.40 9.01 10.88
C LEU A 162 -4.58 8.05 11.12
N LEU A 163 -5.77 8.37 10.62
CA LEU A 163 -6.95 7.50 10.76
C LEU A 163 -6.73 6.14 10.10
N LYS A 164 -6.17 6.13 8.88
CA LYS A 164 -5.93 4.91 8.13
C LYS A 164 -4.86 4.04 8.78
N ALA A 165 -3.75 4.63 9.21
CA ALA A 165 -2.69 3.95 9.93
C ALA A 165 -3.18 3.38 11.27
N PHE A 166 -3.98 4.14 12.02
CA PHE A 166 -4.63 3.65 13.23
C PHE A 166 -5.52 2.42 12.97
N GLY A 167 -6.30 2.44 11.88
CA GLY A 167 -7.11 1.30 11.46
C GLY A 167 -6.29 0.05 11.16
N GLU A 168 -5.20 0.20 10.40
CA GLU A 168 -4.25 -0.89 10.11
C GLU A 168 -3.58 -1.43 11.38
N TYR A 169 -3.16 -0.54 12.28
CA TYR A 169 -2.57 -0.91 13.57
C TYR A 169 -3.55 -1.72 14.42
N ARG A 170 -4.80 -1.26 14.55
CA ARG A 170 -5.84 -1.99 15.31
C ARG A 170 -6.16 -3.36 14.71
N ASN A 171 -6.23 -3.45 13.38
CA ASN A 171 -6.44 -4.74 12.70
C ASN A 171 -5.26 -5.70 12.94
N LEU A 172 -4.03 -5.19 12.95
CA LEU A 172 -2.83 -5.97 13.22
C LEU A 172 -2.84 -6.54 14.65
N ILE A 173 -3.04 -5.69 15.65
CA ILE A 173 -3.10 -6.12 17.06
C ILE A 173 -4.22 -7.16 17.27
N GLN A 174 -5.41 -6.93 16.71
CA GLN A 174 -6.50 -7.91 16.78
C GLN A 174 -6.15 -9.24 16.09
N SER A 175 -5.38 -9.21 15.00
CA SER A 175 -4.94 -10.44 14.32
C SER A 175 -3.91 -11.22 15.14
N LEU A 176 -3.02 -10.51 15.84
CA LEU A 176 -2.03 -11.09 16.74
C LEU A 176 -2.71 -11.72 17.97
N ASP A 177 -3.65 -11.01 18.60
CA ASP A 177 -4.43 -11.51 19.74
C ASP A 177 -5.23 -12.77 19.40
N ASN A 178 -5.74 -12.88 18.16
CA ASN A 178 -6.50 -14.04 17.70
C ASN A 178 -5.63 -15.20 17.20
N SER A 179 -4.32 -15.01 17.08
CA SER A 179 -3.37 -16.03 16.62
C SER A 179 -2.68 -16.80 17.75
N ILE A 180 -2.92 -16.41 19.01
CA ILE A 180 -2.48 -17.15 20.19
C ILE A 180 -3.59 -18.14 20.56
N PRO A 181 -3.38 -19.47 20.47
CA PRO A 181 -4.29 -20.42 21.07
C PRO A 181 -4.24 -20.21 22.57
N VAL A 182 -5.39 -19.96 23.19
CA VAL A 182 -5.54 -19.90 24.66
C VAL A 182 -5.23 -21.30 25.22
N VAL A 183 -3.96 -21.61 25.40
CA VAL A 183 -3.52 -22.67 26.31
C VAL A 183 -3.62 -22.06 27.69
N LYS A 184 -4.59 -22.53 28.47
CA LYS A 184 -4.58 -22.37 29.92
C LYS A 184 -3.25 -22.93 30.44
N VAL A 185 -2.32 -22.05 30.77
CA VAL A 185 -1.20 -22.39 31.64
C VAL A 185 -1.59 -21.81 32.98
N GLU A 186 -2.04 -22.71 33.87
CA GLU A 186 -1.98 -22.49 35.32
C GLU A 186 -0.58 -21.98 35.65
N GLU A 187 -0.52 -21.05 36.62
CA GLU A 187 0.68 -20.53 37.28
C GLU A 187 1.88 -21.44 37.08
N TRP A 188 3.05 -20.90 36.70
CA TRP A 188 4.35 -21.10 37.36
C TRP A 188 5.23 -19.87 37.08
N THR A 189 6.08 -19.62 38.05
CA THR A 189 6.79 -18.40 38.38
C THR A 189 8.16 -18.29 37.70
N SER A 190 8.60 -17.04 37.54
CA SER A 190 9.95 -16.52 37.20
C SER A 190 10.34 -16.44 35.72
N GLU A 191 10.82 -15.25 35.34
CA GLU A 191 11.16 -14.78 33.99
C GLU A 191 12.44 -15.39 33.40
N ASP A 192 13.14 -16.27 34.14
CA ASP A 192 14.47 -16.76 33.75
C ASP A 192 14.45 -18.10 32.96
N GLU A 193 13.31 -18.79 32.84
CA GLU A 193 13.25 -20.10 32.12
C GLU A 193 12.74 -19.99 30.67
N ILE A 194 12.31 -18.82 30.20
CA ILE A 194 11.77 -18.64 28.83
C ILE A 194 12.89 -18.51 27.78
N GLU A 195 14.05 -17.92 28.13
CA GLU A 195 15.15 -17.75 27.17
C GLU A 195 15.85 -19.07 26.83
N GLU A 196 15.90 -20.03 27.76
CA GLU A 196 16.58 -21.32 27.53
C GLU A 196 15.74 -22.29 26.70
N ALA A 197 14.39 -22.19 26.74
CA ALA A 197 13.50 -23.02 25.94
C ALA A 197 13.46 -22.62 24.45
N ILE A 198 13.65 -21.34 24.14
CA ILE A 198 13.63 -20.84 22.75
C ILE A 198 14.95 -21.14 22.02
N PHE A 199 16.07 -21.26 22.75
CA PHE A 199 17.38 -21.54 22.15
C PHE A 199 17.62 -23.02 21.83
N LEU A 200 16.86 -23.94 22.43
CA LEU A 200 16.98 -25.39 22.24
C LEU A 200 16.13 -25.95 21.08
N GLU A 201 15.08 -25.26 20.64
CA GLU A 201 14.28 -25.65 19.47
C GLU A 201 14.96 -25.34 18.12
N VAL A 202 15.96 -24.44 18.09
CA VAL A 202 16.68 -24.07 16.86
C VAL A 202 17.80 -25.06 16.50
N ILE A 203 18.08 -26.07 17.35
CA ILE A 203 19.20 -27.02 17.15
C ILE A 203 18.74 -28.47 16.86
N GLN A 204 17.44 -28.76 16.76
CA GLN A 204 16.95 -30.14 16.53
C GLN A 204 16.16 -30.42 15.24
N GLU A 205 16.19 -29.52 14.26
CA GLU A 205 15.75 -29.84 12.88
C GLU A 205 16.93 -29.78 11.89
N ASP A 206 17.96 -30.58 12.09
CA ASP A 206 18.86 -31.00 11.01
C ASP A 206 19.68 -32.20 11.48
N GLU A 207 19.08 -33.39 11.46
CA GLU A 207 19.86 -34.64 11.44
C GLU A 207 18.99 -35.79 10.90
N LEU A 208 19.30 -36.24 9.67
CA LEU A 208 19.43 -37.65 9.25
C LEU A 208 19.86 -37.70 7.76
N PRO A 209 20.57 -38.75 7.31
CA PRO A 209 22.00 -38.63 7.01
C PRO A 209 22.32 -38.96 5.54
N GLU A 210 23.38 -38.37 4.99
CA GLU A 210 24.06 -38.94 3.83
C GLU A 210 25.55 -39.18 4.11
N GLN A 211 25.94 -40.41 3.82
CA GLN A 211 27.24 -41.04 4.03
C GLN A 211 28.36 -40.39 3.20
N GLU A 212 29.49 -40.20 3.89
CA GLU A 212 30.90 -40.42 3.50
C GLU A 212 31.37 -40.05 2.08
N LEU A 213 32.38 -39.17 2.01
CA LEU A 213 33.77 -39.56 1.66
C LEU A 213 34.76 -38.40 1.92
N ASP A 214 35.67 -38.63 2.88
CA ASP A 214 37.15 -38.43 2.91
C ASP A 214 37.78 -37.33 2.03
N GLU A 215 38.79 -36.55 2.40
CA GLU A 215 39.69 -36.42 3.57
C GLU A 215 40.60 -35.18 3.30
N GLU A 216 41.39 -34.77 4.30
CA GLU A 216 42.60 -33.91 4.26
C GLU A 216 42.51 -32.35 4.30
N VAL A 217 42.31 -31.83 5.52
CA VAL A 217 43.31 -31.11 6.38
C VAL A 217 44.32 -30.13 5.72
N ALA A 218 44.23 -28.83 6.04
CA ALA A 218 45.22 -28.08 6.87
C ALA A 218 45.21 -26.53 6.67
N ASN A 219 44.95 -25.82 7.78
CA ASN A 219 45.56 -24.57 8.25
C ASN A 219 45.35 -23.24 7.47
N GLU A 220 44.45 -22.41 7.98
CA GLU A 220 44.64 -20.95 8.03
C GLU A 220 45.59 -20.57 9.19
N PRO A 221 46.21 -19.38 9.10
CA PRO A 221 46.28 -18.48 10.24
C PRO A 221 45.54 -17.17 9.95
N ASP A 222 44.64 -16.84 10.88
CA ASP A 222 44.43 -15.55 11.54
C ASP A 222 45.07 -14.30 10.90
N VAL A 223 44.28 -13.23 10.69
CA VAL A 223 44.65 -11.82 10.98
C VAL A 223 43.52 -10.84 10.58
N THR A 224 43.02 -10.17 11.63
CA THR A 224 42.50 -8.78 11.74
C THR A 224 41.18 -8.35 11.09
N HIS A 225 40.32 -7.89 12.02
CA HIS A 225 39.38 -6.78 11.88
C HIS A 225 39.83 -5.68 10.91
N ASP A 226 39.01 -5.43 9.89
CA ASP A 226 38.65 -4.08 9.45
C ASP A 226 37.25 -4.14 8.80
N LEU A 227 36.32 -3.35 9.32
CA LEU A 227 34.98 -3.16 8.78
C LEU A 227 35.04 -2.37 7.46
N PRO A 228 34.33 -2.79 6.40
CA PRO A 228 33.80 -1.86 5.42
C PRO A 228 32.30 -1.65 5.67
N LEU A 229 31.92 -0.38 5.77
CA LEU A 229 30.55 0.12 5.59
C LEU A 229 29.91 -0.56 4.36
N PHE A 230 28.83 -1.31 4.56
CA PHE A 230 27.95 -1.72 3.46
C PHE A 230 27.01 -0.58 3.08
N SER A 231 27.28 0.04 1.94
CA SER A 231 26.31 0.80 1.15
C SER A 231 25.27 -0.17 0.57
N PRO A 232 23.95 0.10 0.65
CA PRO A 232 22.95 -0.74 -0.01
C PRO A 232 22.82 -0.29 -1.46
N THR A 233 23.54 -0.93 -2.37
CA THR A 233 23.29 -0.84 -3.83
C THR A 233 23.80 -2.10 -4.51
N ASP A 234 23.19 -3.23 -4.21
CA ASP A 234 23.22 -4.38 -5.13
C ASP A 234 22.04 -4.22 -6.09
N GLU A 235 22.29 -3.52 -7.19
CA GLU A 235 21.44 -3.60 -8.38
C GLU A 235 21.50 -5.03 -8.90
N VAL A 236 20.43 -5.79 -8.66
CA VAL A 236 20.20 -7.07 -9.34
C VAL A 236 20.10 -6.77 -10.83
N GLU A 237 21.11 -7.14 -11.62
CA GLU A 237 21.01 -7.19 -13.08
C GLU A 237 19.84 -8.11 -13.47
N LYS A 238 18.69 -7.51 -13.82
CA LYS A 238 17.47 -8.26 -14.16
C LYS A 238 17.39 -8.48 -15.66
N ALA A 239 17.08 -9.71 -16.05
CA ALA A 239 17.01 -10.19 -17.43
C ALA A 239 16.06 -9.34 -18.28
N THR A 240 16.59 -8.75 -19.35
CA THR A 240 15.81 -8.13 -20.42
C THR A 240 15.25 -9.22 -21.35
N PHE A 241 14.02 -9.05 -21.82
CA PHE A 241 13.35 -9.98 -22.74
C PHE A 241 12.77 -9.24 -23.95
N ASP A 242 12.63 -9.95 -25.07
CA ASP A 242 11.98 -9.40 -26.26
C ASP A 242 10.47 -9.35 -26.07
N LYS A 243 9.84 -8.22 -26.42
CA LYS A 243 8.38 -8.07 -26.39
C LYS A 243 7.70 -9.16 -27.21
N ILE A 244 6.62 -9.71 -26.67
CA ILE A 244 5.88 -10.80 -27.29
C ILE A 244 4.92 -10.22 -28.33
N PRO A 245 5.00 -10.62 -29.62
CA PRO A 245 4.07 -10.12 -30.62
C PRO A 245 2.65 -10.65 -30.38
N LEU A 246 1.65 -9.76 -30.43
CA LEU A 246 0.24 -10.08 -30.28
C LEU A 246 -0.44 -10.27 -31.65
N ASP A 247 -0.82 -11.52 -31.94
CA ASP A 247 -1.60 -11.91 -33.10
C ASP A 247 -3.09 -12.12 -32.81
N TYR A 248 -3.47 -12.16 -31.54
CA TYR A 248 -4.87 -12.06 -31.10
C TYR A 248 -5.38 -10.61 -31.12
N PRO A 249 -6.70 -10.35 -31.25
CA PRO A 249 -7.27 -9.01 -31.06
C PRO A 249 -6.81 -8.34 -29.75
N VAL A 250 -6.07 -7.23 -29.88
CA VAL A 250 -5.40 -6.54 -28.77
C VAL A 250 -6.40 -5.91 -27.81
N ASP A 251 -7.53 -5.42 -28.32
CA ASP A 251 -8.63 -4.89 -27.53
C ASP A 251 -9.16 -5.92 -26.51
N GLU A 252 -9.21 -7.20 -26.89
CA GLU A 252 -9.63 -8.25 -25.98
C GLU A 252 -8.57 -8.60 -24.93
N ILE A 253 -7.28 -8.55 -25.30
CA ILE A 253 -6.18 -8.70 -24.33
C ILE A 253 -6.21 -7.54 -23.33
N ILE A 254 -6.45 -6.31 -23.80
CA ILE A 254 -6.63 -5.15 -22.92
C ILE A 254 -7.80 -5.38 -21.96
N SER A 255 -8.98 -5.73 -22.48
CA SER A 255 -10.17 -6.03 -21.65
C SER A 255 -9.92 -7.11 -20.60
N LEU A 256 -9.12 -8.13 -20.92
CA LEU A 256 -8.73 -9.17 -19.97
C LEU A 256 -7.87 -8.61 -18.83
N TRP A 257 -6.85 -7.80 -19.15
CA TRP A 257 -5.90 -7.29 -18.16
C TRP A 257 -6.43 -6.13 -17.33
N MET A 258 -7.48 -5.42 -17.78
CA MET A 258 -8.14 -4.36 -17.01
C MET A 258 -8.71 -4.84 -15.67
N ILE A 259 -8.89 -6.16 -15.48
CA ILE A 259 -9.28 -6.70 -14.18
C ILE A 259 -8.28 -6.36 -13.06
N LEU A 260 -7.03 -6.02 -13.40
CA LEU A 260 -6.03 -5.56 -12.43
C LEU A 260 -6.46 -4.32 -11.63
N LEU A 261 -7.37 -3.51 -12.16
CA LEU A 261 -7.96 -2.36 -11.47
C LEU A 261 -8.91 -2.77 -10.32
N GLU A 262 -9.45 -4.00 -10.38
CA GLU A 262 -10.45 -4.49 -9.42
C GLU A 262 -9.95 -5.69 -8.59
N VAL A 263 -8.92 -6.40 -9.04
CA VAL A 263 -8.52 -7.71 -8.49
C VAL A 263 -8.02 -7.67 -7.05
N TRP A 264 -7.59 -6.50 -6.55
CA TRP A 264 -7.22 -6.31 -5.15
C TRP A 264 -8.39 -6.55 -4.19
N LYS A 265 -9.64 -6.43 -4.66
CA LYS A 265 -10.86 -6.78 -3.92
C LYS A 265 -11.01 -8.30 -3.74
N CYS A 266 -10.23 -9.13 -4.44
CA CYS A 266 -10.31 -10.59 -4.36
C CYS A 266 -9.48 -11.16 -3.20
N ARG A 267 -10.13 -11.94 -2.31
CA ARG A 267 -9.46 -12.65 -1.20
C ARG A 267 -8.22 -13.48 -1.60
N PRO A 268 -8.18 -14.22 -2.73
CA PRO A 268 -7.00 -15.00 -3.09
C PRO A 268 -5.78 -14.19 -3.49
N VAL A 269 -5.97 -12.94 -3.92
CA VAL A 269 -4.88 -12.01 -4.22
C VAL A 269 -4.31 -11.46 -2.91
N ASN A 270 -5.19 -11.14 -1.95
CA ASN A 270 -4.82 -10.67 -0.61
C ASN A 270 -3.68 -9.64 -0.65
N SER A 271 -3.82 -8.64 -1.52
CA SER A 271 -2.81 -7.63 -1.78
C SER A 271 -3.49 -6.32 -2.16
N ILE A 272 -2.78 -5.21 -2.01
CA ILE A 272 -3.31 -3.87 -2.29
C ILE A 272 -3.47 -3.60 -3.76
N GLN A 273 -4.31 -2.63 -4.11
CA GLN A 273 -4.38 -2.10 -5.46
C GLN A 273 -3.02 -1.56 -5.91
N VAL A 274 -2.56 -2.03 -7.06
CA VAL A 274 -1.32 -1.57 -7.71
C VAL A 274 -1.62 -0.68 -8.90
N PHE A 275 -2.70 -0.98 -9.62
CA PHE A 275 -3.13 -0.25 -10.81
C PHE A 275 -4.41 0.51 -10.48
N PHE A 276 -4.39 1.83 -10.69
CA PHE A 276 -5.46 2.75 -10.38
C PHE A 276 -6.15 3.25 -11.64
N GLU A 277 -5.38 3.45 -12.72
CA GLU A 277 -5.89 3.99 -13.97
C GLU A 277 -5.68 3.03 -15.16
N PRO A 278 -6.58 3.01 -16.16
CA PRO A 278 -6.44 2.19 -17.37
C PRO A 278 -5.09 2.39 -18.08
N GLU A 279 -4.57 3.62 -18.10
CA GLU A 279 -3.30 3.99 -18.72
C GLU A 279 -2.13 3.21 -18.13
N GLU A 280 -2.12 2.94 -16.82
CA GLU A 280 -1.06 2.18 -16.16
C GLU A 280 -1.05 0.71 -16.61
N VAL A 281 -2.24 0.14 -16.86
CA VAL A 281 -2.40 -1.21 -17.40
C VAL A 281 -1.97 -1.25 -18.87
N LEU A 282 -2.28 -0.22 -19.65
CA LEU A 282 -1.82 -0.11 -21.04
C LEU A 282 -0.30 0.04 -21.13
N GLU A 283 0.32 0.84 -20.26
CA GLU A 283 1.78 0.94 -20.15
C GLU A 283 2.41 -0.40 -19.81
N LEU A 284 1.85 -1.13 -18.83
CA LEU A 284 2.31 -2.45 -18.45
C LEU A 284 2.26 -3.42 -19.64
N LEU A 285 1.14 -3.44 -20.36
CA LEU A 285 1.00 -4.28 -21.54
C LEU A 285 2.00 -3.88 -22.63
N GLY A 286 2.20 -2.58 -22.85
CA GLY A 286 3.19 -2.04 -23.78
C GLY A 286 4.64 -2.41 -23.43
N CYS A 287 4.94 -2.71 -22.16
CA CYS A 287 6.25 -3.23 -21.74
C CYS A 287 6.47 -4.69 -22.14
N MET A 288 5.42 -5.51 -22.13
CA MET A 288 5.52 -6.97 -22.34
C MET A 288 5.19 -7.40 -23.78
N PHE A 289 4.37 -6.64 -24.48
CA PHE A 289 3.76 -7.05 -25.74
C PHE A 289 4.02 -6.04 -26.86
N ASP A 290 4.04 -6.54 -28.09
CA ASP A 290 4.15 -5.73 -29.30
C ASP A 290 2.96 -6.00 -30.23
N ASP A 291 2.19 -4.96 -30.55
CA ASP A 291 1.08 -5.01 -31.49
C ASP A 291 1.27 -4.13 -32.74
N SER A 292 2.50 -3.65 -32.96
CA SER A 292 2.89 -2.76 -34.07
C SER A 292 2.50 -3.30 -35.45
N LYS A 293 2.45 -4.63 -35.62
CA LYS A 293 2.07 -5.29 -36.87
C LYS A 293 0.58 -5.25 -37.20
N LYS A 294 -0.28 -4.77 -36.28
CA LYS A 294 -1.74 -4.76 -36.47
C LYS A 294 -2.34 -3.36 -36.36
N LYS A 295 -2.59 -2.91 -35.14
CA LYS A 295 -3.33 -1.66 -34.88
C LYS A 295 -2.49 -0.62 -34.14
N GLY A 296 -1.47 -1.03 -33.37
CA GLY A 296 -0.67 -0.11 -32.55
C GLY A 296 -1.49 0.53 -31.43
N MET A 297 -2.35 -0.25 -30.76
CA MET A 297 -3.16 0.19 -29.62
C MET A 297 -2.36 0.25 -28.32
N LEU A 298 -1.29 -0.54 -28.19
CA LEU A 298 -0.42 -0.48 -27.02
C LEU A 298 0.64 0.62 -27.20
N PRO A 299 0.95 1.38 -26.12
CA PRO A 299 2.06 2.32 -26.16
C PRO A 299 3.37 1.56 -26.39
N GLN A 300 4.30 2.16 -27.14
CA GLN A 300 5.66 1.65 -27.30
C GLN A 300 6.50 1.99 -26.06
N SER A 301 6.04 1.54 -24.90
CA SER A 301 6.67 1.81 -23.61
C SER A 301 8.04 1.14 -23.53
N GLU A 302 8.99 1.84 -22.93
CA GLU A 302 10.26 1.23 -22.54
C GLU A 302 10.01 0.17 -21.45
N TYR A 303 10.91 -0.79 -21.34
CA TYR A 303 10.82 -1.82 -20.32
C TYR A 303 10.80 -1.20 -18.92
N LYS A 304 9.82 -1.61 -18.11
CA LYS A 304 9.65 -1.17 -16.73
C LYS A 304 9.54 -2.38 -15.82
N PHE A 305 10.33 -2.37 -14.75
CA PHE A 305 10.24 -3.38 -13.69
C PHE A 305 9.21 -2.95 -12.63
N TYR A 306 8.21 -3.78 -12.38
CA TYR A 306 7.15 -3.51 -11.41
C TYR A 306 7.48 -4.18 -10.07
N ASN A 307 7.79 -3.35 -9.08
CA ASN A 307 7.92 -3.78 -7.69
C ASN A 307 6.52 -3.92 -7.07
N LEU A 308 5.96 -5.12 -7.15
CA LEU A 308 4.67 -5.45 -6.57
C LEU A 308 4.76 -5.61 -5.04
N PRO A 309 3.69 -5.24 -4.31
CA PRO A 309 3.58 -5.41 -2.87
C PRO A 309 3.44 -6.90 -2.48
N PRO A 310 3.68 -7.24 -1.20
CA PRO A 310 3.41 -8.56 -0.67
C PRO A 310 1.96 -8.97 -0.84
N GLY A 311 1.76 -10.26 -1.04
CA GLY A 311 0.47 -10.84 -1.38
C GLY A 311 0.67 -11.88 -2.47
N LYS A 312 -0.42 -12.27 -3.09
CA LYS A 312 -0.43 -13.37 -4.06
C LYS A 312 -0.76 -12.86 -5.47
N TYR A 313 -0.15 -11.75 -5.86
CA TYR A 313 -0.32 -11.16 -7.20
C TYR A 313 0.09 -12.12 -8.31
N GLU A 314 1.07 -12.99 -8.05
CA GLU A 314 1.49 -14.04 -8.98
C GLU A 314 0.32 -14.93 -9.41
N ARG A 315 -0.70 -15.11 -8.55
CA ARG A 315 -1.89 -15.89 -8.88
C ARG A 315 -2.63 -15.28 -10.07
N ILE A 316 -3.01 -14.00 -9.98
CA ILE A 316 -3.76 -13.33 -11.05
C ILE A 316 -2.88 -13.13 -12.28
N LEU A 317 -1.62 -12.76 -12.11
CA LEU A 317 -0.68 -12.54 -13.21
C LEU A 317 -0.43 -13.84 -13.99
N ASN A 318 -0.29 -14.96 -13.29
CA ASN A 318 -0.20 -16.28 -13.93
C ASN A 318 -1.45 -16.60 -14.75
N LEU A 319 -2.65 -16.32 -14.21
CA LEU A 319 -3.91 -16.52 -14.93
C LEU A 319 -3.97 -15.64 -16.18
N LEU A 320 -3.75 -14.34 -16.05
CA LEU A 320 -3.81 -13.38 -17.16
C LEU A 320 -2.81 -13.74 -18.26
N MET A 321 -1.58 -14.07 -17.87
CA MET A 321 -0.54 -14.44 -18.80
C MET A 321 -0.84 -15.77 -19.50
N HIS A 322 -1.31 -16.79 -18.77
CA HIS A 322 -1.64 -18.08 -19.38
C HIS A 322 -2.85 -17.99 -20.33
N VAL A 323 -3.86 -17.19 -19.97
CA VAL A 323 -5.02 -16.92 -20.84
C VAL A 323 -4.56 -16.16 -22.09
N THR A 324 -3.70 -15.15 -21.94
CA THR A 324 -3.10 -14.41 -23.07
C THR A 324 -2.32 -15.35 -23.98
N TYR A 325 -1.47 -16.22 -23.41
CA TYR A 325 -0.76 -17.26 -24.14
C TYR A 325 -1.74 -18.12 -24.95
N LYS A 326 -2.78 -18.69 -24.32
CA LYS A 326 -3.74 -19.55 -25.02
C LYS A 326 -4.41 -18.86 -26.20
N LEU A 327 -4.88 -17.62 -26.02
CA LEU A 327 -5.51 -16.83 -27.08
C LEU A 327 -4.55 -16.54 -28.24
N ASN A 328 -3.28 -16.29 -27.93
CA ASN A 328 -2.27 -15.89 -28.91
C ASN A 328 -1.60 -17.08 -29.62
N THR A 329 -1.43 -18.21 -28.92
CA THR A 329 -0.71 -19.40 -29.42
C THR A 329 -1.48 -20.10 -30.52
N ASP A 330 -2.81 -20.03 -30.51
CA ASP A 330 -3.67 -20.49 -31.62
C ASP A 330 -3.32 -19.80 -32.96
N ARG A 331 -2.49 -18.73 -32.93
CA ARG A 331 -2.13 -17.93 -34.11
C ARG A 331 -0.63 -17.84 -34.39
N ASN A 332 0.24 -17.95 -33.39
CA ASN A 332 1.67 -17.66 -33.58
C ASN A 332 2.67 -18.70 -33.04
N ASN A 333 2.20 -19.80 -32.45
CA ASN A 333 3.04 -20.90 -31.95
C ASN A 333 4.21 -20.45 -31.04
N ILE A 334 4.12 -19.28 -30.40
CA ILE A 334 5.15 -18.82 -29.47
C ILE A 334 5.10 -19.69 -28.22
N ASN A 335 6.26 -20.19 -27.78
CA ASN A 335 6.37 -21.07 -26.62
C ASN A 335 5.98 -20.32 -25.33
N LEU A 336 5.23 -20.99 -24.44
CA LEU A 336 4.86 -20.53 -23.10
C LEU A 336 6.06 -20.02 -22.29
N GLU A 337 7.26 -20.57 -22.51
CA GLU A 337 8.50 -20.10 -21.86
C GLU A 337 8.73 -18.60 -22.04
N ARG A 338 8.46 -18.05 -23.24
CA ARG A 338 8.61 -16.60 -23.49
C ARG A 338 7.65 -15.76 -22.65
N TYR A 339 6.45 -16.25 -22.40
CA TYR A 339 5.47 -15.58 -21.54
C TYR A 339 5.87 -15.67 -20.06
N CYS A 340 6.47 -16.78 -19.64
CA CYS A 340 7.04 -16.93 -18.30
C CYS A 340 8.25 -16.00 -18.10
N GLU A 341 9.13 -15.89 -19.09
CA GLU A 341 10.25 -14.95 -19.09
C GLU A 341 9.76 -13.50 -18.97
N ALA A 342 8.72 -13.13 -19.73
CA ALA A 342 8.12 -11.80 -19.63
C ALA A 342 7.57 -11.50 -18.22
N LEU A 343 6.88 -12.46 -17.58
CA LEU A 343 6.42 -12.30 -16.20
C LEU A 343 7.58 -12.11 -15.21
N ILE A 344 8.60 -12.97 -15.29
CA ILE A 344 9.77 -12.94 -14.40
C ILE A 344 10.54 -11.63 -14.57
N GLY A 345 10.72 -11.20 -15.82
CA GLY A 345 11.35 -9.94 -16.16
C GLY A 345 10.52 -8.74 -15.72
N THR A 346 9.19 -8.83 -15.68
CA THR A 346 8.35 -7.64 -15.42
C THR A 346 8.02 -7.42 -13.95
N PHE A 347 7.92 -8.47 -13.12
CA PHE A 347 7.36 -8.33 -11.76
C PHE A 347 8.24 -8.89 -10.63
N SER A 348 8.35 -8.15 -9.52
CA SER A 348 9.16 -8.51 -8.33
C SER A 348 8.73 -9.81 -7.65
N CYS A 349 7.46 -10.19 -7.72
CA CYS A 349 6.93 -11.41 -7.09
C CYS A 349 7.55 -12.70 -7.64
N TYR A 350 8.25 -12.63 -8.78
CA TYR A 350 8.96 -13.76 -9.38
C TYR A 350 10.49 -13.73 -9.21
N SER A 351 11.02 -12.83 -8.38
CA SER A 351 12.49 -12.65 -8.19
C SER A 351 13.25 -13.93 -7.85
N LYS A 352 12.61 -14.90 -7.18
CA LYS A 352 13.19 -16.21 -6.84
C LYS A 352 12.63 -17.37 -7.69
N THR A 353 11.79 -17.08 -8.67
CA THR A 353 11.09 -18.09 -9.48
C THR A 353 11.87 -18.42 -10.74
N LYS A 354 12.17 -19.71 -10.94
CA LYS A 354 12.77 -20.20 -12.19
C LYS A 354 11.71 -20.36 -13.28
N VAL A 355 12.05 -20.06 -14.54
CA VAL A 355 11.16 -20.20 -15.72
C VAL A 355 10.50 -21.59 -15.78
N ALA A 356 11.27 -22.67 -15.58
CA ALA A 356 10.75 -24.03 -15.60
C ALA A 356 9.71 -24.31 -14.50
N SER A 357 9.89 -23.72 -13.32
CA SER A 357 8.94 -23.85 -12.19
C SER A 357 7.66 -23.05 -12.44
N LEU A 358 7.79 -21.85 -13.02
CA LEU A 358 6.63 -21.05 -13.40
C LEU A 358 5.83 -21.76 -14.50
N LYS A 359 6.50 -22.25 -15.54
CA LYS A 359 5.88 -22.98 -16.66
C LYS A 359 5.04 -24.17 -16.20
N SER A 360 5.54 -24.95 -15.22
CA SER A 360 4.82 -26.12 -14.71
C SER A 360 3.65 -25.78 -13.79
N ASN A 361 3.63 -24.60 -13.18
CA ASN A 361 2.64 -24.20 -12.17
C ASN A 361 1.71 -23.04 -12.60
N ILE A 362 1.89 -22.46 -13.79
CA ILE A 362 1.22 -21.22 -14.21
C ILE A 362 -0.33 -21.31 -14.17
N ASN A 363 -0.91 -22.50 -14.30
CA ASN A 363 -2.37 -22.68 -14.28
C ASN A 363 -2.92 -23.32 -13.01
N LYS A 364 -2.09 -23.59 -11.99
CA LYS A 364 -2.43 -24.40 -10.81
C LYS A 364 -3.55 -23.80 -9.95
N GLU A 365 -3.53 -22.48 -9.74
CA GLU A 365 -4.46 -21.76 -8.85
C GLU A 365 -5.67 -21.16 -9.60
N ARG A 366 -5.85 -21.47 -10.89
CA ARG A 366 -6.83 -20.78 -11.76
C ARG A 366 -8.27 -20.81 -11.22
N GLY A 367 -8.71 -21.95 -10.69
CA GLY A 367 -10.10 -22.13 -10.23
C GLY A 367 -10.45 -21.22 -9.06
N ASN A 368 -9.55 -21.13 -8.08
CA ASN A 368 -9.71 -20.31 -6.87
C ASN A 368 -9.84 -18.82 -7.22
N ILE A 369 -9.02 -18.36 -8.17
CA ILE A 369 -9.01 -16.96 -8.61
C ILE A 369 -10.27 -16.62 -9.40
N ILE A 370 -10.63 -17.44 -10.38
CA ILE A 370 -11.81 -17.19 -11.23
C ILE A 370 -13.06 -17.14 -10.37
N GLN A 371 -13.20 -18.05 -9.40
CA GLN A 371 -14.34 -18.03 -8.49
C GLN A 371 -14.38 -16.75 -7.62
N SER A 372 -13.22 -16.22 -7.26
CA SER A 372 -13.14 -14.99 -6.48
C SER A 372 -13.42 -13.75 -7.32
N ILE A 373 -13.00 -13.71 -8.58
CA ILE A 373 -13.37 -12.64 -9.51
C ILE A 373 -14.88 -12.66 -9.77
N LYS A 374 -15.50 -13.84 -9.91
CA LYS A 374 -16.97 -13.96 -10.05
C LYS A 374 -17.73 -13.38 -8.85
N SER A 375 -17.13 -13.43 -7.65
CA SER A 375 -17.73 -12.91 -6.42
C SER A 375 -17.62 -11.39 -6.25
N LEU A 376 -16.86 -10.71 -7.11
CA LEU A 376 -16.80 -9.24 -7.12
C LEU A 376 -18.17 -8.64 -7.47
N PRO A 377 -18.47 -7.40 -7.06
CA PRO A 377 -19.64 -6.66 -7.54
C PRO A 377 -19.68 -6.61 -9.08
N ASP A 378 -20.87 -6.47 -9.66
CA ASP A 378 -21.01 -6.39 -11.13
C ASP A 378 -20.52 -5.03 -11.63
N GLU A 379 -19.23 -4.97 -11.93
CA GLU A 379 -18.52 -3.83 -12.50
C GLU A 379 -18.15 -4.09 -13.98
N SER A 380 -17.81 -3.04 -14.72
CA SER A 380 -17.58 -3.15 -16.17
C SER A 380 -16.38 -4.04 -16.53
N TYR A 381 -15.28 -3.99 -15.75
CA TYR A 381 -14.07 -4.74 -16.06
C TYR A 381 -14.22 -6.22 -15.73
N LYS A 382 -14.84 -6.58 -14.59
CA LYS A 382 -15.25 -7.97 -14.30
C LYS A 382 -16.03 -8.61 -15.45
N ASN A 383 -17.03 -7.90 -15.98
CA ASN A 383 -17.91 -8.44 -17.02
C ASN A 383 -17.17 -8.69 -18.34
N GLU A 384 -16.35 -7.72 -18.78
CA GLU A 384 -15.52 -7.89 -19.98
C GLU A 384 -14.45 -8.98 -19.78
N PHE A 385 -13.82 -9.05 -18.59
CA PHE A 385 -12.89 -10.13 -18.25
C PHE A 385 -13.53 -11.52 -18.40
N LEU A 386 -14.70 -11.75 -17.80
CA LEU A 386 -15.37 -13.05 -17.85
C LEU A 386 -15.82 -13.42 -19.26
N LYS A 387 -16.23 -12.42 -20.06
CA LYS A 387 -16.63 -12.58 -21.47
C LYS A 387 -15.45 -12.99 -22.35
N VAL A 388 -14.27 -12.40 -22.17
CA VAL A 388 -13.05 -12.79 -22.90
C VAL A 388 -12.56 -14.17 -22.42
N LEU A 389 -12.55 -14.39 -21.11
CA LEU A 389 -12.15 -15.67 -20.50
C LEU A 389 -12.97 -16.85 -21.04
N GLY A 390 -14.29 -16.67 -21.19
CA GLY A 390 -15.21 -17.69 -21.70
C GLY A 390 -14.97 -18.13 -23.15
N LYS A 391 -14.10 -17.44 -23.92
CA LYS A 391 -13.72 -17.84 -25.28
C LYS A 391 -12.73 -19.01 -25.31
N ILE A 392 -12.12 -19.33 -24.18
CA ILE A 392 -11.18 -20.46 -24.08
C ILE A 392 -11.92 -21.63 -23.45
N ASN A 393 -12.04 -22.75 -24.18
CA ASN A 393 -12.79 -23.92 -23.72
C ASN A 393 -12.34 -24.46 -22.36
N GLU A 394 -11.04 -24.39 -22.03
CA GLU A 394 -10.50 -24.80 -20.73
C GLU A 394 -10.97 -23.92 -19.55
N TYR A 395 -11.47 -22.72 -19.86
CA TYR A 395 -11.93 -21.70 -18.94
C TYR A 395 -13.41 -21.35 -19.14
N ALA A 396 -14.09 -22.05 -20.05
CA ALA A 396 -15.51 -21.88 -20.30
C ALA A 396 -16.28 -22.15 -19.01
N ILE A 397 -17.11 -21.17 -18.65
CA ILE A 397 -17.89 -21.13 -17.41
C ILE A 397 -19.24 -21.78 -17.64
#